data_AF-A0A9E6XRW7-F1
#
_entry.id   AF-A0A9E6XRW7-F1
#
_cell.length_a   1.000
_cell.length_b   1.000
_cell.length_c   1.000
_cell.angle_alpha   90.00
_cell.angle_beta   90.00
_cell.angle_gamma   90.00
#
_symmetry.space_group_name_H-M   'P 1'
#
loop_
_entity.id
_entity.type
_entity.pdbx_description
1 polymer ?
#
loop_
_entity_poly.entity_id
_entity_poly.type
_entity_poly.pdbx_seq_one_letter_code
_entity_poly.pdbx_strand_id
1 'polypeptide(L)'
;MCVAKFMHMRTLKVTRGGQISVPAEIRRRWGTSTFALEDLGDRIVLSPAPDDPIAAARGALARESASSTDALRRAARDDEIAAGRRRAGA
;
A
#
# COMPACT_ATOMS: atom_id res chain seq x y z
N MET A 1 7.27 -26.98 1.90
CA MET A 1 6.51 -27.38 0.69
C MET A 1 5.92 -26.13 0.06
N CYS A 2 6.40 -25.74 -1.13
CA CYS A 2 5.79 -24.67 -1.91
C CYS A 2 4.64 -25.28 -2.70
N VAL A 3 3.40 -25.02 -2.30
CA VAL A 3 2.23 -25.48 -3.05
C VAL A 3 2.11 -24.56 -4.26
N ALA A 4 2.28 -25.11 -5.47
CA ALA A 4 2.01 -24.40 -6.71
C ALA A 4 0.60 -23.83 -6.67
N LYS A 5 0.49 -22.51 -6.51
CA LYS A 5 -0.78 -21.80 -6.44
C LYS A 5 -1.34 -21.74 -7.85
N PHE A 6 -2.32 -22.59 -8.17
CA PHE A 6 -3.01 -22.55 -9.45
C PHE A 6 -3.61 -21.15 -9.67
N MET A 7 -2.93 -20.33 -10.48
CA MET A 7 -3.41 -19.02 -10.93
C MET A 7 -4.53 -19.22 -11.95
N HIS A 8 -5.75 -19.36 -11.46
CA HIS A 8 -6.93 -19.33 -12.31
C HIS A 8 -7.23 -17.88 -12.67
N MET A 9 -6.86 -17.48 -13.89
CA MET A 9 -7.31 -16.21 -14.45
C MET A 9 -8.79 -16.30 -14.79
N ARG A 10 -9.58 -15.37 -14.23
CA ARG A 10 -11.00 -15.21 -14.53
C ARG A 10 -11.27 -13.75 -14.84
N THR A 11 -12.07 -13.49 -15.86
CA THR A 11 -12.55 -12.14 -16.18
C THR A 11 -13.77 -11.82 -15.33
N LEU A 12 -13.80 -10.64 -14.71
CA LEU A 12 -14.96 -10.14 -13.96
C LEU A 12 -15.57 -8.95 -14.72
N LYS A 13 -16.89 -8.85 -14.69
CA LYS A 13 -17.61 -7.72 -15.27
C LYS A 13 -17.64 -6.57 -14.27
N VAL A 14 -17.33 -5.36 -14.76
CA VAL A 14 -17.60 -4.12 -14.02
C VAL A 14 -19.09 -3.80 -14.17
N THR A 15 -19.78 -3.60 -13.05
CA THR A 15 -21.19 -3.20 -13.07
C THR A 15 -21.34 -1.78 -13.63
N ARG A 16 -22.56 -1.38 -13.99
CA ARG A 16 -22.81 0.00 -14.44
C ARG A 16 -22.43 1.05 -13.40
N GLY A 17 -22.46 0.70 -12.11
CA GLY A 17 -22.04 1.55 -11.00
C GLY A 17 -20.53 1.50 -10.70
N GLY A 18 -19.72 0.84 -11.55
CA GLY A 18 -18.27 0.78 -11.36
C GLY A 18 -17.78 -0.27 -10.35
N GLN A 19 -18.63 -1.21 -9.94
CA GLN A 19 -18.26 -2.22 -8.93
C GLN A 19 -17.74 -3.50 -9.58
N ILE A 20 -16.89 -4.22 -8.86
CA ILE A 20 -16.50 -5.59 -9.17
C ILE A 20 -16.84 -6.51 -8.00
N SER A 21 -17.45 -7.66 -8.29
CA SER A 21 -17.79 -8.64 -7.26
C SER A 21 -16.60 -9.56 -7.01
N VAL A 22 -16.06 -9.55 -5.80
CA VAL A 22 -15.04 -10.52 -5.36
C VAL A 22 -15.69 -11.89 -5.18
N PRO A 23 -15.27 -12.97 -5.87
CA PRO A 23 -15.89 -14.29 -5.74
C PRO A 23 -15.94 -14.83 -4.30
N ALA A 24 -16.99 -15.59 -3.98
CA ALA A 24 -17.25 -16.06 -2.61
C ALA A 24 -16.13 -16.92 -2.04
N GLU A 25 -15.47 -17.72 -2.88
CA GLU A 25 -14.29 -18.51 -2.52
C GLU A 25 -13.11 -17.65 -2.06
N ILE A 26 -12.91 -16.46 -2.65
CA ILE A 26 -11.86 -15.53 -2.23
C ILE A 26 -12.24 -14.90 -0.90
N ARG A 27 -13.49 -14.41 -0.77
CA ARG A 27 -13.98 -13.79 0.48
C ARG A 27 -13.90 -14.75 1.66
N ARG A 28 -14.35 -16.00 1.49
CA ARG A 28 -14.27 -17.04 2.54
C ARG A 28 -12.84 -17.38 2.91
N ARG A 29 -11.94 -17.48 1.92
CA ARG A 29 -10.53 -17.80 2.16
C ARG A 29 -9.81 -16.67 2.91
N TRP A 30 -10.14 -15.42 2.62
CA TRP A 30 -9.48 -14.26 3.22
C TRP A 30 -10.15 -13.78 4.50
N GLY A 31 -11.39 -14.17 4.77
CA GLY A 31 -12.10 -13.84 6.00
C GLY A 31 -12.41 -12.36 6.17
N THR A 32 -12.30 -11.56 5.10
CA THR A 32 -12.54 -10.11 5.14
C THR A 32 -13.54 -9.66 4.07
N SER A 33 -14.30 -8.63 4.39
CA SER A 33 -15.13 -7.87 3.44
C SER A 33 -14.43 -6.60 2.94
N THR A 34 -13.28 -6.26 3.51
CA THR A 34 -12.60 -4.98 3.29
C THR A 34 -11.25 -5.24 2.62
N PHE A 35 -10.98 -4.48 1.56
CA PHE A 35 -9.78 -4.65 0.75
C PHE A 35 -9.08 -3.30 0.64
N ALA A 36 -7.76 -3.31 0.71
CA ALA A 36 -6.96 -2.18 0.25
C ALA A 36 -6.85 -2.26 -1.27
N LEU A 37 -6.99 -1.10 -1.92
CA LEU A 37 -6.80 -0.94 -3.36
C LEU A 37 -5.56 -0.08 -3.60
N GLU A 38 -4.61 -0.63 -4.32
CA GLU A 38 -3.44 0.07 -4.81
C GLU A 38 -3.56 0.22 -6.33
N ASP A 39 -3.46 1.46 -6.81
CA ASP A 39 -3.43 1.76 -8.24
C ASP A 39 -1.98 1.92 -8.70
N LEU A 40 -1.55 1.07 -9.64
CA LEU A 40 -0.20 1.06 -10.22
C LEU A 40 -0.19 1.62 -11.65
N GLY A 41 -1.31 2.19 -12.12
CA GLY A 41 -1.47 2.78 -13.45
C GLY A 41 -1.84 1.76 -14.54
N ASP A 42 -1.10 0.65 -14.66
CA ASP A 42 -1.41 -0.43 -15.62
C ASP A 42 -2.35 -1.49 -15.05
N ARG A 43 -2.45 -1.55 -13.72
CA ARG A 43 -3.29 -2.50 -12.98
C ARG A 43 -3.62 -1.98 -11.59
N ILE A 44 -4.68 -2.54 -11.03
CA ILE A 44 -4.98 -2.43 -9.60
C ILE A 44 -4.56 -3.70 -8.87
N VAL A 45 -4.07 -3.55 -7.65
CA VAL A 45 -3.80 -4.64 -6.72
C VAL A 45 -4.81 -4.55 -5.58
N LEU A 46 -5.49 -5.66 -5.31
CA LEU A 46 -6.38 -5.81 -4.16
C LEU A 46 -5.73 -6.74 -3.14
N SER A 47 -5.60 -6.26 -1.91
CA SER A 47 -5.13 -7.04 -0.76
C SER A 47 -6.16 -6.98 0.37
N PRO A 48 -6.23 -7.99 1.26
CA PRO A 48 -7.04 -7.89 2.48
C PRO A 48 -6.66 -6.62 3.25
N ALA A 49 -7.63 -5.77 3.57
CA ALA A 49 -7.35 -4.64 4.44
C ALA A 49 -7.07 -5.17 5.86
N PRO A 50 -6.02 -4.69 6.54
CA PRO A 50 -5.82 -4.98 7.95
C PRO A 50 -6.93 -4.33 8.78
N ASP A 51 -7.38 -5.02 9.82
CA ASP A 51 -8.38 -4.47 10.76
C ASP A 51 -7.84 -3.25 11.51
N ASP A 52 -6.53 -3.23 11.78
CA ASP A 52 -5.79 -2.09 12.31
C ASP A 52 -4.66 -1.69 11.35
N PRO A 53 -4.88 -0.68 10.49
CA PRO A 53 -3.88 -0.18 9.56
C PRO A 53 -2.60 0.34 10.22
N ILE A 54 -2.72 0.95 11.42
CA ILE A 54 -1.57 1.52 12.13
C ILE A 54 -0.71 0.39 12.69
N ALA A 55 -1.33 -0.60 13.34
CA ALA A 55 -0.61 -1.77 13.83
C ALA A 55 0.06 -2.53 12.68
N ALA A 56 -0.62 -2.69 11.54
CA ALA A 56 -0.09 -3.38 10.37
C ALA A 56 1.11 -2.64 9.73
N ALA A 57 1.09 -1.31 9.71
CA ALA A 57 2.18 -0.50 9.17
C ALA A 57 3.37 -0.37 10.13
N ARG A 58 3.18 -0.64 11.43
CA ARG A 58 4.21 -0.44 12.44
C ARG A 58 5.41 -1.36 12.18
N GLY A 59 6.57 -0.74 11.96
CA GLY A 59 7.83 -1.45 11.72
C GLY A 59 8.05 -1.89 10.27
N ALA A 60 7.14 -1.56 9.33
CA ALA A 60 7.31 -1.90 7.91
C ALA A 60 8.64 -1.40 7.32
N LEU A 61 9.09 -0.22 7.76
CA LEU A 61 10.35 0.39 7.30
C LEU A 61 11.60 -0.15 8.01
N ALA A 62 11.47 -1.02 9.01
CA ALA A 62 12.61 -1.46 9.82
C ALA A 62 13.66 -2.25 9.03
N ARG A 63 13.27 -2.85 7.89
CA ARG A 63 14.19 -3.59 7.00
C ARG A 63 14.65 -2.77 5.78
N GLU A 64 13.92 -1.70 5.44
CA GLU A 64 14.17 -0.90 4.23
C GLU A 64 14.93 0.40 4.51
N SER A 65 14.98 0.84 5.77
CA SER A 65 15.73 2.03 6.16
C SER A 65 17.24 1.76 6.05
N ALA A 66 17.82 2.03 4.88
CA ALA A 66 19.27 2.09 4.71
C ALA A 66 19.91 3.29 5.45
N SER A 67 19.10 4.28 5.83
CA SER A 67 19.53 5.47 6.55
C SER A 67 19.28 5.32 8.05
N SER A 68 20.26 5.73 8.86
CA SER A 68 20.08 5.83 10.31
C SER A 68 19.07 6.93 10.67
N THR A 69 18.45 6.83 11.84
CA THR A 69 17.54 7.86 12.37
C THR A 69 18.18 9.25 12.41
N ASP A 70 19.49 9.32 12.70
CA ASP A 70 20.21 10.59 12.74
C ASP A 70 20.35 11.21 11.35
N ALA A 71 20.68 10.40 10.33
CA ALA A 71 20.75 10.84 8.94
C ALA A 71 19.40 11.39 8.44
N LEU A 72 18.30 10.72 8.77
CA LEU A 72 16.94 11.19 8.43
C LEU A 72 16.60 12.52 9.09
N ARG A 73 16.94 12.70 10.37
CA ARG A 73 16.72 13.98 11.08
C ARG A 73 17.57 15.11 10.50
N ARG A 74 18.79 14.81 10.06
CA ARG A 74 19.65 15.80 9.40
C ARG A 74 19.05 16.24 8.07
N ALA A 75 18.63 15.30 7.23
CA ALA A 75 17.98 15.61 5.96
C ALA A 75 16.73 16.49 6.15
N ALA A 76 15.88 16.17 7.12
CA ALA A 76 14.68 16.97 7.41
C ALA A 76 15.01 18.42 7.79
N ARG A 77 16.05 18.66 8.58
CA ARG A 77 16.51 20.01 8.92
C ARG A 77 17.05 20.76 7.70
N ASP A 78 17.81 20.08 6.84
CA ASP A 78 18.35 20.67 5.62
C ASP A 78 17.23 21.06 4.65
N ASP A 79 16.19 20.23 4.54
CA ASP A 79 14.99 20.52 3.75
C ASP A 79 14.21 21.73 4.27
N GLU A 80 14.07 21.88 5.60
CA GLU A 80 13.46 23.06 6.23
C GLU A 80 14.24 24.34 5.93
N ILE A 81 15.58 24.31 6.01
CA ILE A 81 16.44 25.45 5.67
C ILE A 81 16.27 25.83 4.20
N ALA A 82 16.28 24.84 3.30
CA ALA A 82 16.10 25.05 1.87
C ALA A 82 14.71 25.62 1.54
N ALA A 83 13.66 25.15 2.22
CA ALA A 83 12.32 25.70 2.10
C ALA A 83 12.24 27.15 2.61
N GLY A 84 12.89 27.47 3.73
CA GLY A 84 12.96 28.83 4.27
C GLY A 84 13.64 29.81 3.31
N ARG A 85 14.77 29.42 2.70
CA ARG A 85 15.47 30.24 1.69
C ARG A 85 14.60 30.56 0.48
N ARG A 86 13.79 29.59 0.01
CA ARG A 86 12.84 29.82 -1.09
C ARG A 86 11.74 30.81 -0.72
N ARG A 87 11.26 30.80 0.53
CA ARG A 87 10.23 31.74 1.00
C ARG A 87 10.78 33.15 1.26
N ALA A 88 12.03 33.27 1.68
CA ALA A 88 12.65 34.57 1.97
C ALA A 88 13.18 35.29 0.72
N GLY A 89 13.29 34.60 -0.41
CA GLY A 89 13.69 35.15 -1.71
C GLY A 89 12.52 35.44 -2.66
N ALA A 90 11.27 35.29 -2.21
CA ALA A 90 10.03 35.67 -2.90
C ALA A 90 9.41 36.89 -2.20
#